data_AF-A0A7V4MFL4-F1
#
_entry.id   AF-A0A7V4MFL4-F1
#
_cell.length_a   1.000
_cell.length_b   1.000
_cell.length_c   1.000
_cell.angle_alpha   90.00
_cell.angle_beta   90.00
_cell.angle_gamma   90.00
#
_symmetry.space_group_name_H-M   'P 1'
#
loop_
_entity.id
_entity.type
_entity.pdbx_description
1 polymer ?
#
loop_
_entity_poly.entity_id
_entity_poly.type
_entity_poly.pdbx_seq_one_letter_code
_entity_poly.pdbx_strand_id
1 'polypeptide(L)'
;MSSVSETVVREYFELHEFLVRQHRKYIAPTRREEDDIDFFVLNPRPQAGGGSLPFVLSSADLAGVGRAIVVVKGWHTETFSPAVLLNAPEIFRFVEPGVFKQAVRAFGADGTPLKILVVPALPAGDEAREQSIALLRAKGIDAVIPFHTMLADLIARTETNRNYQKSDLLQVIRILKNYDFFKEPQLELFKSRKRRRA
;
A
#
# COMPACT_ATOMS: atom_id res chain seq x y z
N MET A 1 -8.81 9.67 10.39
CA MET A 1 -8.57 10.29 9.07
C MET A 1 -8.12 9.22 8.06
N SER A 2 -8.94 8.18 7.84
CA SER A 2 -8.60 7.04 6.96
C SER A 2 -8.73 7.39 5.46
N SER A 3 -9.59 8.35 5.11
CA SER A 3 -9.98 8.67 3.73
C SER A 3 -8.82 9.05 2.80
N VAL A 4 -7.81 9.76 3.29
CA VAL A 4 -6.63 10.13 2.48
C VAL A 4 -5.76 8.90 2.23
N SER A 5 -5.56 8.05 3.24
CA SER A 5 -4.74 6.83 3.11
C SER A 5 -5.41 5.86 2.14
N GLU A 6 -6.72 5.66 2.29
CA GLU A 6 -7.54 4.89 1.35
C GLU A 6 -7.49 5.46 -0.08
N THR A 7 -7.50 6.79 -0.23
CA THR A 7 -7.40 7.41 -1.57
C THR A 7 -6.05 7.17 -2.22
N VAL A 8 -4.95 7.29 -1.47
CA VAL A 8 -3.60 6.94 -1.96
C VAL A 8 -3.57 5.48 -2.42
N VAL A 9 -4.12 4.57 -1.60
CA VAL A 9 -4.13 3.13 -1.89
C VAL A 9 -4.95 2.82 -3.13
N ARG A 10 -6.15 3.41 -3.26
CA ARG A 10 -7.02 3.23 -4.43
C ARG A 10 -6.33 3.68 -5.71
N GLU A 11 -5.83 4.92 -5.73
CA GLU A 11 -5.16 5.52 -6.89
C GLU A 11 -3.92 4.71 -7.29
N TYR A 12 -3.18 4.21 -6.31
CA TYR A 12 -2.04 3.34 -6.57
C TYR A 12 -2.46 2.06 -7.30
N PHE A 13 -3.45 1.32 -6.81
CA PHE A 13 -3.90 0.11 -7.50
C PHE A 13 -4.51 0.40 -8.88
N GLU A 14 -5.33 1.45 -9.01
CA GLU A 14 -5.92 1.85 -10.30
C GLU A 14 -4.84 2.25 -11.33
N LEU A 15 -3.77 2.94 -10.90
CA LEU A 15 -2.63 3.30 -11.74
C LEU A 15 -1.85 2.06 -12.25
N HIS A 16 -1.90 0.95 -11.51
CA HIS A 16 -1.39 -0.36 -11.90
C HIS A 16 -2.42 -1.23 -12.64
N GLU A 17 -3.47 -0.62 -13.18
CA GLU A 17 -4.52 -1.26 -13.98
C GLU A 17 -5.42 -2.27 -13.21
N PHE A 18 -5.46 -2.18 -11.88
CA PHE A 18 -6.39 -2.98 -11.08
C PHE A 18 -7.79 -2.40 -11.12
N LEU A 19 -8.79 -3.28 -11.14
CA LEU A 19 -10.15 -2.94 -10.79
C LEU A 19 -10.26 -2.92 -9.26
N VAL A 20 -10.58 -1.75 -8.71
CA VAL A 20 -10.66 -1.53 -7.26
C VAL A 20 -12.11 -1.36 -6.83
N ARG A 21 -12.56 -2.21 -5.91
CA ARG A 21 -13.85 -2.07 -5.24
C ARG A 21 -13.62 -1.76 -3.77
N GLN A 22 -14.02 -0.57 -3.35
CA GLN A 22 -14.07 -0.23 -1.93
C GLN A 22 -15.22 -0.98 -1.26
N HIS A 23 -14.95 -1.68 -0.15
CA HIS A 23 -15.98 -2.50 0.50
C HIS A 23 -17.11 -1.65 1.08
N ARG A 24 -16.79 -0.47 1.62
CA ARG A 24 -17.76 0.47 2.20
C ARG A 24 -17.52 1.88 1.71
N LYS A 25 -18.57 2.51 1.14
CA LYS A 25 -18.57 3.92 0.72
C LYS A 25 -19.11 4.87 1.81
N TYR A 26 -19.66 4.34 2.89
CA TYR A 26 -20.24 5.12 3.99
C TYR A 26 -19.95 4.45 5.35
N ILE A 27 -19.89 5.28 6.41
CA ILE A 27 -19.79 4.82 7.80
C ILE A 27 -21.19 4.96 8.42
N ALA A 28 -21.78 3.85 8.88
CA ALA A 28 -23.02 3.90 9.64
C ALA A 28 -22.71 4.30 11.10
N PRO A 29 -23.45 5.24 11.71
CA PRO A 29 -23.12 5.79 13.03
C PRO A 29 -23.21 4.77 14.19
N THR A 30 -23.89 3.64 14.00
CA THR A 30 -24.23 2.67 15.06
C THR A 30 -23.43 1.37 15.02
N ARG A 31 -22.60 1.14 14.01
CA ARG A 31 -21.81 -0.09 13.89
C ARG A 31 -20.36 0.23 14.19
N ARG A 32 -19.80 -0.40 15.24
CA ARG A 32 -18.36 -0.34 15.53
C ARG A 32 -17.57 -0.77 14.29
N GLU A 33 -16.35 -0.28 14.17
CA GLU A 33 -15.33 -0.56 13.15
C GLU A 33 -14.98 -2.06 13.10
N GLU A 34 -15.95 -2.91 12.73
CA GLU A 34 -15.87 -4.36 12.94
C GLU A 34 -15.78 -5.18 11.64
N ASP A 35 -15.71 -4.53 10.48
CA ASP A 35 -15.39 -5.18 9.20
C ASP A 35 -14.16 -4.50 8.56
N ASP A 36 -12.98 -5.06 8.80
CA ASP A 36 -11.63 -4.48 8.59
C ASP A 36 -11.11 -4.44 7.13
N ILE A 37 -11.96 -4.76 6.14
CA ILE A 37 -11.52 -4.81 4.75
C ILE A 37 -11.82 -3.49 4.05
N ASP A 38 -10.77 -2.83 3.56
CA ASP A 38 -10.91 -1.56 2.84
C ASP A 38 -11.19 -1.78 1.35
N PHE A 39 -10.40 -2.64 0.70
CA PHE A 39 -10.49 -2.86 -0.74
C PHE A 39 -10.48 -4.33 -1.15
N PHE A 40 -11.22 -4.57 -2.22
CA PHE A 40 -11.08 -5.73 -3.09
C PHE A 40 -10.42 -5.25 -4.38
N VAL A 41 -9.25 -5.81 -4.71
CA VAL A 41 -8.53 -5.46 -5.93
C VAL A 41 -8.44 -6.69 -6.84
N LEU A 42 -8.67 -6.48 -8.14
CA LEU A 42 -8.61 -7.50 -9.17
C LEU A 42 -7.75 -6.99 -10.33
N ASN A 43 -6.65 -7.70 -10.61
CA ASN A 43 -5.88 -7.51 -11.83
C ASN A 43 -6.53 -8.34 -12.96
N PRO A 44 -7.05 -7.70 -14.03
CA PRO A 44 -7.65 -8.43 -15.13
C PRO A 44 -6.62 -9.18 -16.00
N ARG A 45 -5.33 -8.85 -15.88
CA ARG A 45 -4.23 -9.42 -16.67
C ARG A 45 -3.02 -9.76 -15.78
N PRO A 46 -3.16 -10.71 -14.83
CA PRO A 46 -2.03 -11.11 -14.01
C PRO A 46 -0.95 -11.74 -14.88
N GLN A 47 0.28 -11.28 -14.70
CA GLN A 47 1.44 -11.90 -15.32
C GLN A 47 1.81 -13.14 -14.50
N ALA A 48 1.90 -14.30 -15.15
CA ALA A 48 2.39 -15.50 -14.51
C ALA A 48 3.88 -15.32 -14.20
N GLY A 49 4.18 -14.86 -12.98
CA GLY A 49 5.55 -14.83 -12.47
C GLY A 49 6.04 -16.26 -12.30
N GLY A 50 7.22 -16.58 -12.84
CA GLY A 50 7.85 -17.90 -12.69
C GLY A 50 8.30 -18.25 -11.27
N GLY A 51 7.96 -17.43 -10.25
CA GLY A 51 8.37 -17.61 -8.86
C GLY A 51 7.35 -17.06 -7.86
N SER A 52 7.54 -17.41 -6.58
CA SER A 52 6.72 -16.90 -5.47
C SER A 52 6.93 -15.39 -5.29
N LEU A 53 5.84 -14.67 -5.01
CA LEU A 53 5.91 -13.24 -4.66
C LEU A 53 6.71 -13.04 -3.36
N PRO A 54 7.49 -11.95 -3.25
CA PRO A 54 8.12 -11.58 -2.00
C PRO A 54 7.06 -11.17 -0.97
N PHE A 55 7.37 -11.33 0.32
CA PHE A 55 6.44 -10.93 1.37
C PHE A 55 6.28 -9.41 1.49
N VAL A 56 7.37 -8.65 1.31
CA VAL A 56 7.32 -7.19 1.20
C VAL A 56 7.29 -6.86 -0.28
N LEU A 57 6.14 -6.44 -0.78
CA LEU A 57 5.93 -6.18 -2.20
C LEU A 57 6.47 -4.80 -2.58
N SER A 58 7.19 -4.75 -3.70
CA SER A 58 7.44 -3.55 -4.48
C SER A 58 6.31 -3.32 -5.48
N SER A 59 6.31 -2.15 -6.13
CA SER A 59 5.36 -1.86 -7.21
C SER A 59 5.53 -2.76 -8.44
N ALA A 60 6.71 -3.32 -8.66
CA ALA A 60 6.94 -4.26 -9.77
C ALA A 60 6.27 -5.62 -9.54
N ASP A 61 6.17 -6.04 -8.27
CA ASP A 61 5.60 -7.34 -7.90
C ASP A 61 4.08 -7.41 -8.10
N LEU A 62 3.41 -6.25 -8.21
CA LEU A 62 1.96 -6.18 -8.43
C LEU A 62 1.51 -6.85 -9.72
N ALA A 63 2.36 -6.93 -10.74
CA ALA A 63 2.04 -7.61 -11.99
C ALA A 63 1.70 -9.10 -11.75
N GLY A 64 2.29 -9.73 -10.73
CA GLY A 64 2.00 -11.11 -10.33
C GLY A 64 0.78 -11.27 -9.40
N VAL A 65 0.20 -10.17 -8.92
CA VAL A 65 -0.98 -10.21 -8.03
C VAL A 65 -2.24 -10.24 -8.88
N GLY A 66 -2.93 -11.39 -8.90
CA GLY A 66 -4.20 -11.54 -9.62
C GLY A 66 -5.40 -10.94 -8.89
N ARG A 67 -5.56 -11.27 -7.61
CA ARG A 67 -6.69 -10.77 -6.80
C ARG A 67 -6.25 -10.67 -5.34
N ALA A 68 -6.66 -9.61 -4.65
CA ALA A 68 -6.29 -9.41 -3.26
C ALA A 68 -7.34 -8.65 -2.45
N ILE A 69 -7.43 -9.00 -1.18
CA ILE A 69 -8.07 -8.20 -0.15
C ILE A 69 -6.99 -7.29 0.44
N VAL A 70 -7.26 -6.00 0.49
CA VAL A 70 -6.31 -5.01 0.99
C VAL A 70 -6.88 -4.33 2.23
N VAL A 71 -6.06 -4.29 3.27
CA VAL A 71 -6.32 -3.53 4.50
C VAL A 71 -5.28 -2.44 4.65
N VAL A 72 -5.72 -1.25 5.02
CA VAL A 72 -4.93 -0.03 5.08
C VAL A 72 -4.76 0.38 6.52
N LYS A 73 -3.56 0.15 7.05
CA LYS A 73 -3.10 0.82 8.27
C LYS A 73 -2.19 1.96 7.82
N GLY A 74 -2.78 3.14 7.69
CA GLY A 74 -2.22 4.29 6.96
C GLY A 74 -0.96 4.91 7.57
N TRP A 75 -0.50 6.03 6.98
CA TRP A 75 0.74 6.75 7.31
C TRP A 75 0.90 7.19 8.78
N HIS A 76 -0.19 7.28 9.53
CA HIS A 76 -0.24 7.79 10.91
C HIS A 76 -0.10 6.69 11.96
N THR A 77 0.06 5.44 11.54
CA THR A 77 0.39 4.35 12.45
C THR A 77 1.91 4.25 12.59
N GLU A 78 2.39 3.99 13.81
CA GLU A 78 3.81 3.94 14.15
C GLU A 78 4.55 2.84 13.36
N THR A 79 5.87 2.76 13.45
CA THR A 79 6.62 1.66 12.83
C THR A 79 6.09 0.33 13.35
N PHE A 80 5.77 -0.61 12.45
CA PHE A 80 5.23 -1.95 12.80
C PHE A 80 6.34 -2.84 13.37
N SER A 81 6.83 -2.48 14.55
CA SER A 81 7.75 -3.27 15.35
C SER A 81 7.05 -4.49 15.95
N PRO A 82 7.80 -5.51 16.38
CA PRO A 82 7.20 -6.69 17.01
C PRO A 82 6.33 -6.31 18.22
N ALA A 83 6.76 -5.33 19.02
CA ALA A 83 6.01 -4.86 20.19
C ALA A 83 4.68 -4.21 19.81
N VAL A 84 4.63 -3.38 18.76
CA VAL A 84 3.39 -2.77 18.28
C VAL A 84 2.43 -3.84 17.79
N LEU A 85 2.92 -4.79 16.98
CA LEU A 85 2.11 -5.86 16.42
C LEU A 85 1.52 -6.80 17.49
N LEU A 86 2.24 -7.04 18.59
CA LEU A 86 1.73 -7.85 19.70
C LEU A 86 0.63 -7.13 20.51
N ASN A 87 0.68 -5.79 20.56
CA ASN A 87 -0.26 -4.98 21.33
C ASN A 87 -1.46 -4.47 20.52
N ALA A 88 -1.46 -4.69 19.21
CA ALA A 88 -2.50 -4.23 18.26
C ALA A 88 -3.18 -5.42 17.54
N PRO A 89 -3.91 -6.29 18.27
CA PRO A 89 -4.54 -7.49 17.70
C PRO A 89 -5.58 -7.17 16.61
N GLU A 90 -6.17 -5.97 16.65
CA GLU A 90 -7.13 -5.48 15.66
C GLU A 90 -6.58 -5.43 14.23
N ILE A 91 -5.25 -5.37 14.06
CA ILE A 91 -4.60 -5.42 12.74
C ILE A 91 -4.88 -6.74 12.02
N PHE A 92 -5.10 -7.83 12.76
CA PHE A 92 -5.20 -9.18 12.21
C PHE A 92 -6.62 -9.69 11.97
N ARG A 93 -7.65 -8.91 12.35
CA ARG A 93 -9.05 -9.34 12.29
C ARG A 93 -9.52 -9.73 10.89
N PHE A 94 -9.04 -9.05 9.85
CA PHE A 94 -9.37 -9.38 8.46
C PHE A 94 -8.86 -10.75 8.00
N VAL A 95 -7.87 -11.30 8.69
CA VAL A 95 -7.32 -12.63 8.43
C VAL A 95 -8.13 -13.73 9.12
N GLU A 96 -9.01 -13.38 10.07
CA GLU A 96 -9.85 -14.34 10.76
C GLU A 96 -10.72 -15.12 9.75
N PRO A 97 -10.84 -16.46 9.90
CA PRO A 97 -11.52 -17.29 8.91
C PRO A 97 -12.95 -16.86 8.58
N GLY A 98 -13.68 -16.29 9.55
CA GLY A 98 -15.05 -15.79 9.35
C GLY A 98 -15.09 -14.59 8.41
N VAL A 99 -14.29 -13.57 8.70
CA VAL A 99 -14.18 -12.33 7.91
C VAL A 99 -13.65 -12.64 6.51
N PHE A 100 -12.59 -13.46 6.43
CA PHE A 100 -12.01 -13.85 5.15
C PHE A 100 -12.98 -14.64 4.27
N LYS A 101 -13.73 -15.60 4.80
CA LYS A 101 -14.73 -16.35 4.02
C LYS A 101 -15.84 -15.46 3.47
N GLN A 102 -16.29 -14.47 4.24
CA GLN A 102 -17.28 -13.50 3.76
C GLN A 102 -16.70 -12.63 2.64
N ALA A 103 -15.44 -12.23 2.77
CA ALA A 103 -14.72 -11.44 1.78
C ALA A 103 -14.51 -12.20 0.45
N VAL A 104 -14.15 -13.48 0.52
CA VAL A 104 -14.00 -14.37 -0.66
C VAL A 104 -15.31 -14.45 -1.44
N ARG A 105 -16.46 -14.56 -0.76
CA ARG A 105 -17.77 -14.56 -1.42
C ARG A 105 -18.03 -13.29 -2.24
N ALA A 106 -17.43 -12.15 -1.87
CA ALA A 106 -17.55 -10.90 -2.62
C ALA A 106 -16.77 -10.91 -3.94
N PHE A 107 -15.73 -11.75 -4.06
CA PHE A 107 -14.97 -11.97 -5.29
C PHE A 107 -15.57 -13.05 -6.21
N GLY A 108 -16.35 -13.98 -5.67
CA GLY A 108 -16.92 -15.10 -6.42
C GLY A 108 -16.11 -16.40 -6.28
N ALA A 109 -16.36 -17.37 -7.16
CA ALA A 109 -15.86 -18.75 -7.05
C ALA A 109 -14.39 -18.96 -7.48
N ASP A 110 -13.77 -17.94 -8.07
CA ASP A 110 -12.45 -18.08 -8.66
C ASP A 110 -11.37 -17.82 -7.60
N GLY A 111 -10.63 -18.86 -7.21
CA GLY A 111 -9.37 -18.76 -6.46
C GLY A 111 -9.41 -18.05 -5.09
N THR A 112 -8.35 -18.26 -4.30
CA THR A 112 -8.21 -17.58 -3.01
C THR A 112 -7.48 -16.25 -3.19
N PRO A 113 -8.06 -15.10 -2.79
CA PRO A 113 -7.39 -13.81 -2.84
C PRO A 113 -6.26 -13.71 -1.83
N LEU A 114 -5.20 -13.00 -2.21
CA LEU A 114 -4.10 -12.67 -1.30
C LEU A 114 -4.60 -11.70 -0.22
N LYS A 115 -4.09 -11.88 1.00
CA LYS A 115 -4.29 -10.99 2.14
C LYS A 115 -3.12 -10.00 2.19
N ILE A 116 -3.34 -8.80 1.66
CA ILE A 116 -2.34 -7.73 1.59
C ILE A 116 -2.61 -6.70 2.68
N LEU A 117 -1.58 -6.40 3.46
CA LEU A 117 -1.62 -5.34 4.46
C LEU A 117 -0.75 -4.15 4.01
N VAL A 118 -1.36 -2.98 3.87
CA VAL A 118 -0.62 -1.72 3.70
C VAL A 118 -0.17 -1.25 5.07
N VAL A 119 1.14 -1.09 5.24
CA VAL A 119 1.78 -0.72 6.51
C VAL A 119 2.47 0.64 6.37
N PRO A 120 2.53 1.45 7.44
CA PRO A 120 3.22 2.75 7.42
C PRO A 120 4.72 2.56 7.14
N ALA A 121 5.37 1.73 7.93
CA ALA A 121 6.78 1.38 7.84
C ALA A 121 7.06 0.07 8.59
N LEU A 122 8.11 -0.63 8.15
CA LEU A 122 8.74 -1.72 8.89
C LEU A 122 9.98 -1.18 9.63
N PRO A 123 10.44 -1.85 10.71
CA PRO A 123 11.67 -1.47 11.39
C PRO A 123 12.86 -1.35 10.43
N ALA A 124 13.73 -0.37 10.67
CA ALA A 124 14.93 -0.16 9.87
C ALA A 124 16.05 -1.17 10.19
N GLY A 125 16.11 -1.66 11.44
CA GLY A 125 17.08 -2.68 11.84
C GLY A 125 16.68 -4.07 11.34
N ASP A 126 17.63 -4.80 10.74
CA ASP A 126 17.37 -6.06 10.06
C ASP A 126 16.71 -7.11 10.98
N GLU A 127 17.21 -7.28 12.21
CA GLU A 127 16.66 -8.25 13.16
C GLU A 127 15.20 -7.93 13.52
N ALA A 128 14.91 -6.70 13.93
CA ALA A 128 13.56 -6.27 14.28
C ALA A 128 12.61 -6.35 13.08
N ARG A 129 13.12 -6.09 11.87
CA ARG A 129 12.37 -6.21 10.62
C ARG A 129 11.99 -7.65 10.32
N GLU A 130 12.94 -8.57 10.44
CA GLU A 130 12.70 -10.01 10.25
C GLU A 130 11.69 -10.55 11.27
N GLN A 131 11.81 -10.16 12.54
CA GLN A 131 10.86 -10.54 13.59
C GLN A 131 9.45 -10.03 13.28
N SER A 132 9.31 -8.77 12.84
CA SER A 132 8.01 -8.23 12.42
C SER A 132 7.44 -8.99 11.23
N ILE A 133 8.26 -9.28 10.21
CA ILE A 133 7.85 -10.06 9.03
C ILE A 133 7.38 -11.46 9.42
N ALA A 134 8.14 -12.14 10.29
CA ALA A 134 7.79 -13.47 10.78
C ALA A 134 6.46 -13.46 11.54
N LEU A 135 6.24 -12.46 12.40
CA LEU A 135 4.98 -12.31 13.13
C LEU A 135 3.79 -12.07 12.21
N LEU A 136 3.93 -11.19 11.21
CA LEU A 136 2.88 -10.91 10.23
C LEU A 136 2.52 -12.16 9.40
N ARG A 137 3.53 -12.92 8.96
CA ARG A 137 3.34 -14.21 8.26
C ARG A 137 2.64 -15.24 9.15
N ALA A 138 3.08 -15.39 10.40
CA ALA A 138 2.50 -16.34 11.34
C ALA A 138 1.02 -16.06 11.63
N LYS A 139 0.58 -14.81 11.49
CA LYS A 139 -0.82 -14.40 11.62
C LYS A 139 -1.65 -14.60 10.36
N GLY A 140 -1.06 -15.06 9.26
CA GLY A 140 -1.76 -15.43 8.01
C GLY A 140 -1.88 -14.32 6.97
N ILE A 141 -1.09 -13.25 7.11
CA ILE A 141 -0.91 -12.23 6.07
C ILE A 141 -0.05 -12.83 4.97
N ASP A 142 -0.45 -12.64 3.71
CA ASP A 142 0.27 -13.20 2.57
C ASP A 142 1.36 -12.24 2.07
N ALA A 143 1.11 -10.93 2.15
CA ALA A 143 2.09 -9.92 1.80
C ALA A 143 1.81 -8.54 2.44
N VAL A 144 2.81 -7.67 2.42
CA VAL A 144 2.72 -6.28 2.87
C VAL A 144 3.21 -5.30 1.82
N ILE A 145 2.60 -4.12 1.77
CA ILE A 145 3.07 -3.00 0.95
C ILE A 145 3.36 -1.82 1.88
N PRO A 146 4.62 -1.36 1.96
CA PRO A 146 4.92 -0.13 2.70
C PRO A 146 4.26 1.09 2.04
N PHE A 147 3.69 1.98 2.84
CA PHE A 147 3.00 3.17 2.35
C PHE A 147 3.93 4.10 1.55
N HIS A 148 5.21 4.15 1.94
CA HIS A 148 6.24 4.91 1.20
C HIS A 148 6.42 4.38 -0.23
N THR A 149 6.32 3.07 -0.46
CA THR A 149 6.43 2.46 -1.80
C THR A 149 5.34 3.00 -2.71
N MET A 150 4.11 3.10 -2.19
CA MET A 150 2.96 3.59 -2.95
C MET A 150 3.10 5.07 -3.30
N LEU A 151 3.48 5.90 -2.32
CA LEU A 151 3.71 7.33 -2.56
C LEU A 151 4.84 7.57 -3.55
N ALA A 152 5.97 6.87 -3.40
CA ALA A 152 7.12 7.00 -4.29
C ALA A 152 6.75 6.65 -5.74
N ASP A 153 5.99 5.58 -5.94
CA ASP A 153 5.56 5.14 -7.27
C ASP A 153 4.50 6.07 -7.89
N LEU A 154 3.51 6.52 -7.10
CA LEU A 154 2.54 7.54 -7.53
C LEU A 154 3.24 8.83 -7.96
N ILE A 155 4.20 9.30 -7.16
CA ILE A 155 5.03 10.45 -7.50
C ILE A 155 5.76 10.14 -8.80
N ALA A 156 6.53 9.06 -8.90
CA ALA A 156 7.33 8.75 -10.09
C ALA A 156 6.48 8.74 -11.39
N ARG A 157 5.30 8.10 -11.36
CA ARG A 157 4.42 7.91 -12.52
C ARG A 157 3.54 9.10 -12.88
N THR A 158 3.35 10.06 -11.98
CA THR A 158 2.55 11.26 -12.29
C THR A 158 3.34 12.19 -13.22
N GLU A 159 2.82 12.44 -14.42
CA GLU A 159 3.45 13.26 -15.46
C GLU A 159 2.95 14.71 -15.42
N THR A 160 3.85 15.68 -15.52
CA THR A 160 3.51 17.12 -15.43
C THR A 160 2.65 17.63 -16.60
N ASN A 161 2.80 17.00 -17.76
CA ASN A 161 2.14 17.31 -19.02
C ASN A 161 0.85 16.50 -19.28
N ARG A 162 0.40 15.66 -18.33
CA ARG A 162 -0.90 14.96 -18.40
C ARG A 162 -1.99 15.65 -17.59
N ASN A 163 -3.24 15.31 -17.89
CA ASN A 163 -4.40 15.84 -17.19
C ASN A 163 -5.02 14.78 -16.28
N TYR A 164 -5.11 15.07 -14.98
CA TYR A 164 -5.63 14.15 -13.96
C TYR A 164 -6.97 14.62 -13.39
N GLN A 165 -7.88 15.10 -14.26
CA GLN A 165 -9.18 15.68 -13.86
C GLN A 165 -10.06 14.81 -12.96
N LYS A 166 -9.86 13.50 -12.97
CA LYS A 166 -10.64 12.55 -12.17
C LYS A 166 -9.99 12.17 -10.83
N SER A 167 -8.79 12.69 -10.56
CA SER A 167 -8.05 12.40 -9.34
C SER A 167 -7.43 13.66 -8.76
N ASP A 168 -8.04 14.14 -7.66
CA ASP A 168 -7.50 15.29 -6.92
C ASP A 168 -6.09 14.97 -6.38
N LEU A 169 -5.83 13.73 -5.96
CA LEU A 169 -4.51 13.32 -5.48
C LEU A 169 -3.45 13.45 -6.56
N LEU A 170 -3.68 12.85 -7.74
CA LEU A 170 -2.71 12.92 -8.84
C LEU A 170 -2.57 14.35 -9.37
N GLN A 171 -3.64 15.14 -9.34
CA GLN A 171 -3.59 16.56 -9.69
C GLN A 171 -2.76 17.37 -8.67
N VAL A 172 -2.86 17.07 -7.38
CA VAL A 172 -1.99 17.67 -6.35
C VAL A 172 -0.53 17.27 -6.55
N ILE A 173 -0.25 15.98 -6.78
CA ILE A 173 1.12 15.51 -7.07
C ILE A 173 1.68 16.23 -8.29
N ARG A 174 0.89 16.36 -9.36
CA ARG A 174 1.26 17.09 -10.57
C ARG A 174 1.59 18.55 -10.29
N ILE A 175 0.75 19.25 -9.52
CA ILE A 175 1.00 20.64 -9.12
C ILE A 175 2.33 20.74 -8.38
N LEU A 176 2.54 19.91 -7.35
CA LEU A 176 3.78 19.90 -6.58
C LEU A 176 5.02 19.63 -7.44
N LYS A 177 4.92 18.73 -8.42
CA LYS A 177 5.98 18.49 -9.41
C LYS A 177 6.30 19.72 -10.26
N ASN A 178 5.28 20.44 -10.75
CA ASN A 178 5.48 21.63 -11.58
C ASN A 178 6.22 22.76 -10.84
N TYR A 179 6.19 22.76 -9.51
CA TYR A 179 6.90 23.71 -8.65
C TYR A 179 8.16 23.12 -8.00
N ASP A 180 8.68 22.01 -8.51
CA ASP A 180 9.92 21.36 -8.06
C ASP A 180 9.93 20.97 -6.56
N PHE A 181 8.76 20.72 -5.96
CA PHE A 181 8.67 20.27 -4.56
C PHE A 181 9.12 18.83 -4.35
N PHE A 182 9.03 18.00 -5.40
CA PHE A 182 9.60 16.65 -5.38
C PHE A 182 11.01 16.70 -5.95
N LYS A 183 12.00 16.62 -5.06
CA LYS A 183 13.39 16.44 -5.47
C LYS A 183 13.63 14.98 -5.82
N GLU A 184 14.27 14.73 -6.95
CA GLU A 184 14.86 13.41 -7.20
C GLU A 184 15.84 13.08 -6.07
N PRO A 185 16.07 11.78 -5.77
CA PRO A 185 17.12 11.36 -4.85
C PRO A 185 18.48 11.88 -5.34
N GLN A 186 18.85 13.08 -4.93
CA GLN A 186 20.13 13.66 -5.29
C GLN A 186 21.20 12.86 -4.56
N LEU A 187 22.12 12.26 -5.33
CA LEU A 187 23.41 11.84 -4.81
C LEU A 187 24.12 13.11 -4.31
N GLU A 188 23.94 13.44 -3.03
CA GLU A 188 24.67 14.46 -2.27
C GLU A 188 26.15 14.03 -2.10
N LEU A 189 26.84 13.71 -3.20
CA LEU A 189 28.23 13.24 -3.20
C LEU A 189 29.21 14.24 -3.84
N PHE A 190 28.74 15.25 -4.59
CA PHE A 190 29.64 16.20 -5.25
C PHE A 190 29.13 17.64 -5.25
N LYS A 191 29.00 18.26 -4.06
CA LYS A 191 29.10 19.72 -3.96
C LYS A 191 30.57 20.11 -4.11
N SER A 192 31.07 20.16 -5.34
CA SER A 192 32.37 20.77 -5.63
C SER A 192 32.30 22.25 -5.22
N ARG A 193 33.01 22.61 -4.15
CA ARG A 193 33.12 23.96 -3.60
C ARG A 193 33.52 24.93 -4.73
N LYS A 194 32.62 25.82 -5.15
CA LYS A 194 32.93 26.89 -6.11
C LYS A 194 34.14 27.66 -5.60
N ARG A 195 35.25 27.63 -6.37
CA ARG A 195 36.44 28.46 -6.15
C ARG A 195 36.02 29.93 -6.23
N ARG A 196 36.14 30.66 -5.12
CA ARG A 196 36.02 32.12 -5.08
C ARG A 196 37.19 32.67 -5.91
N ARG A 197 36.91 33.38 -7.01
CA ARG A 197 37.93 34.17 -7.70
C ARG A 197 38.23 35.40 -6.82
N ALA A 198 39.53 35.61 -6.58
CA ALA A 198 40.08 36.83 -6.03
C ALA A 198 40.00 37.96 -7.06
#